data_AF-A0A848JBC0-F1
#
_entry.id   AF-A0A848JBC0-F1
#
_cell.length_a   1.000
_cell.length_b   1.000
_cell.length_c   1.000
_cell.angle_alpha   90.00
_cell.angle_beta   90.00
_cell.angle_gamma   90.00
#
_symmetry.space_group_name_H-M   'P 1'
#
loop_
_entity.id
_entity.type
_entity.pdbx_description
1 polymer ?
#
loop_
_entity_poly.entity_id
_entity_poly.type
_entity_poly.pdbx_seq_one_letter_code
_entity_poly.pdbx_strand_id
1 'polypeptide(L)'
;MNYKIQINNKVYDVPTEHLLGKEILQIGGYMDPQEADLFYVKKGNQQELISSDQKIDLSDPGIERFRIRPKKVKDGLIEGVSPLLSKDIDFLNKEFDGQWSISLDRNRKILKISDFVLPAGYVQNKSDLIIIIPPMYNAVQLDMAYFSPGLIRIDKKNIIGITNTKMDGKPYQQWSRHRTPDCSWDSSVDCVETHIDLIRFFLKEELKR
;
A
#
# COMPACT_ATOMS: atom_id res chain seq x y z
N MET A 1 -3.63 -36.20 19.28
CA MET A 1 -4.35 -36.54 18.04
C MET A 1 -3.78 -35.63 16.96
N ASN A 2 -3.34 -36.17 15.83
CA ASN A 2 -2.81 -35.35 14.74
C ASN A 2 -3.90 -35.24 13.69
N TYR A 3 -4.25 -34.01 13.33
CA TYR A 3 -5.19 -33.74 12.25
C TYR A 3 -4.41 -33.70 10.95
N LYS A 4 -5.08 -34.01 9.83
CA LYS A 4 -4.43 -34.03 8.52
C LYS A 4 -5.11 -33.05 7.59
N ILE A 5 -4.30 -32.20 6.98
CA ILE A 5 -4.73 -31.31 5.91
C ILE A 5 -3.95 -31.63 4.65
N GLN A 6 -4.55 -31.40 3.48
CA GLN A 6 -3.89 -31.54 2.20
C GLN A 6 -3.74 -30.15 1.57
N ILE A 7 -2.51 -29.71 1.31
CA ILE A 7 -2.21 -28.45 0.63
C ILE A 7 -1.50 -28.78 -0.69
N ASN A 8 -2.04 -28.31 -1.83
CA ASN A 8 -1.44 -28.53 -3.16
C ASN A 8 -1.06 -30.00 -3.44
N ASN A 9 -1.92 -30.94 -3.01
CA ASN A 9 -1.74 -32.40 -3.11
C ASN A 9 -0.69 -33.03 -2.17
N LYS A 10 -0.10 -32.26 -1.26
CA LYS A 10 0.75 -32.79 -0.19
C LYS A 10 0.00 -32.79 1.13
N VAL A 11 0.08 -33.89 1.87
CA VAL A 11 -0.56 -34.04 3.18
C VAL A 11 0.40 -33.57 4.27
N TYR A 12 -0.13 -32.83 5.23
CA TYR A 12 0.55 -32.31 6.41
C TYR A 12 -0.19 -32.74 7.66
N ASP A 13 0.57 -33.14 8.68
CA ASP A 13 0.04 -33.37 10.03
C ASP A 13 0.08 -32.04 10.81
N VAL A 14 -1.04 -31.69 11.44
CA VAL A 14 -1.19 -30.46 12.21
C VAL A 14 -1.60 -30.78 13.65
N PRO A 15 -1.10 -30.03 14.65
CA PRO A 15 -1.25 -30.37 16.06
C PRO A 15 -2.58 -29.90 16.67
N THR A 16 -3.36 -29.10 15.93
CA THR A 16 -4.58 -28.43 16.37
C THR A 16 -5.69 -28.65 15.38
N GLU A 17 -6.92 -28.76 15.88
CA GLU A 17 -8.14 -28.85 15.06
C GLU A 17 -8.59 -27.50 14.51
N HIS A 18 -8.04 -26.40 15.04
CA HIS A 18 -8.32 -25.06 14.58
C HIS A 18 -7.07 -24.41 14.00
N LEU A 19 -7.18 -23.87 12.79
CA LEU A 19 -6.11 -23.12 12.14
C LEU A 19 -6.66 -21.84 11.50
N LEU A 20 -5.89 -20.78 11.53
CA LEU A 20 -6.14 -19.57 10.76
C LEU A 20 -5.63 -19.74 9.32
N GLY A 21 -6.22 -19.02 8.37
CA GLY A 21 -5.77 -19.03 6.97
C GLY A 21 -4.27 -18.73 6.83
N LYS A 22 -3.73 -17.79 7.62
CA LYS A 22 -2.29 -17.47 7.65
C LYS A 22 -1.42 -18.63 8.12
N GLU A 23 -1.89 -19.44 9.06
CA GLU A 23 -1.14 -20.60 9.57
C GLU A 23 -1.09 -21.70 8.51
N ILE A 24 -2.18 -21.89 7.75
CA ILE A 24 -2.21 -22.83 6.62
C ILE A 24 -1.28 -22.37 5.50
N LEU A 25 -1.22 -21.07 5.20
CA LEU A 25 -0.26 -20.49 4.26
C LEU A 25 1.19 -20.74 4.69
N GLN A 26 1.49 -20.55 5.98
CA GLN A 26 2.81 -20.82 6.56
C GLN A 26 3.20 -22.30 6.44
N ILE A 27 2.29 -23.23 6.73
CA ILE A 27 2.51 -24.68 6.53
C ILE A 27 2.80 -24.99 5.06
N GLY A 28 2.14 -24.27 4.14
CA GLY A 28 2.35 -24.35 2.70
C GLY A 28 3.64 -23.68 2.21
N GLY A 29 4.43 -23.06 3.08
CA GLY A 29 5.70 -22.41 2.77
C GLY A 29 5.63 -20.91 2.48
N TYR A 30 4.50 -20.25 2.75
CA TYR A 30 4.30 -18.80 2.53
C TYR A 30 4.24 -18.07 3.88
N MET A 31 5.31 -17.34 4.22
CA MET A 31 5.43 -16.65 5.50
C MET A 31 4.63 -15.34 5.54
N ASP A 32 4.54 -14.64 4.40
CA ASP A 32 3.69 -13.47 4.22
C ASP A 32 2.37 -13.88 3.54
N PRO A 33 1.21 -13.74 4.23
CA PRO A 33 -0.10 -14.05 3.66
C PRO A 33 -0.45 -13.23 2.42
N GLN A 34 0.25 -12.14 2.15
CA GLN A 34 0.02 -11.33 0.96
C GLN A 34 0.53 -11.99 -0.32
N GLU A 35 1.54 -12.87 -0.24
CA GLU A 35 2.22 -13.47 -1.40
C GLU A 35 1.39 -14.55 -2.13
N ALA A 36 0.34 -15.08 -1.49
CA ALA A 36 -0.45 -16.16 -2.04
C ALA A 36 -1.92 -16.11 -1.62
N ASP A 37 -2.80 -16.60 -2.48
CA ASP A 37 -4.20 -16.84 -2.15
C ASP A 37 -4.38 -18.26 -1.63
N LEU A 38 -5.15 -18.38 -0.54
CA LEU A 38 -5.56 -19.66 0.04
C LEU A 38 -6.99 -19.99 -0.37
N PHE A 39 -7.20 -21.16 -0.95
CA PHE A 39 -8.52 -21.67 -1.31
C PHE A 39 -8.84 -22.95 -0.55
N TYR A 40 -10.05 -23.04 0.00
CA TYR A 40 -10.62 -24.28 0.51
C TYR A 40 -11.32 -25.02 -0.63
N VAL A 41 -11.06 -26.33 -0.75
CA VAL A 41 -11.56 -27.18 -1.84
C VAL A 41 -12.69 -28.06 -1.32
N LYS A 42 -13.93 -27.64 -1.59
CA LYS A 42 -15.15 -28.35 -1.23
C LYS A 42 -15.35 -29.62 -2.08
N LYS A 43 -16.24 -30.50 -1.61
CA LYS A 43 -16.72 -31.65 -2.39
C LYS A 43 -17.26 -31.15 -3.74
N GLY A 44 -16.82 -31.79 -4.84
CA GLY A 44 -17.14 -31.35 -6.20
C GLY A 44 -16.15 -30.36 -6.84
N ASN A 45 -14.95 -30.19 -6.26
CA ASN A 45 -13.90 -29.29 -6.76
C ASN A 45 -14.27 -27.79 -6.79
N GLN A 46 -15.33 -27.40 -6.10
CA GLN A 46 -15.62 -25.99 -5.85
C GLN A 46 -14.56 -25.40 -4.92
N GLN A 47 -14.16 -24.16 -5.20
CA GLN A 47 -13.12 -23.46 -4.46
C GLN A 47 -13.70 -22.22 -3.80
N GLU A 48 -13.40 -22.05 -2.51
CA GLU A 48 -13.77 -20.87 -1.74
C GLU A 48 -12.50 -20.17 -1.28
N LEU A 49 -12.43 -18.85 -1.46
CA LEU A 49 -11.30 -18.04 -1.00
C LEU A 49 -11.36 -17.91 0.53
N ILE A 50 -10.24 -18.17 1.20
CA ILE A 50 -10.11 -18.09 2.65
C ILE A 50 -9.25 -16.87 3.00
N SER A 51 -9.75 -16.03 3.90
CA SER A 51 -8.99 -14.88 4.41
C SER A 51 -7.87 -15.32 5.38
N SER A 52 -6.81 -14.52 5.51
CA SER A 52 -5.68 -14.77 6.42
C SER A 52 -6.10 -14.95 7.88
N ASP A 53 -7.13 -14.22 8.32
CA ASP A 53 -7.63 -14.24 9.70
C ASP A 53 -8.88 -15.10 9.89
N GLN A 54 -9.31 -15.79 8.83
CA GLN A 54 -10.43 -16.72 8.91
C GLN A 54 -10.00 -17.98 9.67
N LYS A 55 -10.75 -18.31 10.71
CA LYS A 55 -10.57 -19.55 11.48
C LYS A 55 -11.25 -20.72 10.77
N ILE A 56 -10.49 -21.76 10.53
CA ILE A 56 -10.92 -23.03 9.95
C ILE A 56 -11.00 -24.07 11.06
N ASP A 57 -12.09 -24.84 11.05
CA ASP A 57 -12.31 -25.97 11.94
C ASP A 57 -12.09 -27.27 11.16
N LEU A 58 -11.29 -28.17 11.71
CA LEU A 58 -10.88 -29.46 11.13
C LEU A 58 -11.50 -30.64 11.91
N SER A 59 -12.50 -30.40 12.76
CA SER A 59 -13.15 -31.43 13.57
C SER A 59 -14.04 -32.38 12.77
N ASP A 60 -14.43 -32.00 11.55
CA ASP A 60 -15.18 -32.87 10.64
C ASP A 60 -14.34 -34.07 10.17
N PRO A 61 -14.93 -35.28 10.11
CA PRO A 61 -14.22 -36.48 9.70
C PRO A 61 -13.81 -36.42 8.22
N GLY A 62 -12.52 -36.27 7.96
CA GLY A 62 -11.96 -36.24 6.61
C GLY A 62 -10.56 -35.63 6.57
N ILE A 63 -10.01 -35.51 5.36
CA ILE A 63 -8.81 -34.69 5.12
C ILE A 63 -9.27 -33.45 4.40
N GLU A 64 -9.16 -32.32 5.07
CA GLU A 64 -9.51 -31.03 4.49
C GLU A 64 -8.51 -30.62 3.42
N ARG A 65 -9.03 -30.14 2.29
CA ARG A 65 -8.23 -29.87 1.10
C ARG A 65 -8.12 -28.38 0.86
N PHE A 66 -6.89 -27.91 0.75
CA PHE A 66 -6.54 -26.54 0.46
C PHE A 66 -5.71 -26.45 -0.82
N ARG A 67 -5.85 -25.33 -1.51
CA ARG A 67 -5.03 -24.98 -2.65
C ARG A 67 -4.43 -23.61 -2.43
N ILE A 68 -3.11 -23.53 -2.48
CA ILE A 68 -2.40 -22.27 -2.43
C ILE A 68 -2.02 -21.90 -3.85
N ARG A 69 -2.40 -20.69 -4.25
CA ARG A 69 -1.96 -20.11 -5.51
C ARG A 69 -1.03 -18.94 -5.20
N PRO A 70 0.27 -19.03 -5.51
CA PRO A 70 1.12 -17.84 -5.45
C PRO A 70 0.51 -16.78 -6.35
N LYS A 71 0.37 -15.58 -5.83
CA LYS A 71 -0.06 -14.46 -6.66
C LYS A 71 1.09 -14.18 -7.61
N LYS A 72 0.81 -14.18 -8.92
CA LYS A 72 1.86 -14.03 -9.94
C LYS A 72 2.56 -12.68 -9.73
N VAL A 73 3.81 -12.74 -9.30
CA VAL A 73 4.70 -11.59 -9.25
C VAL A 73 5.16 -11.31 -10.67
N LYS A 74 4.56 -10.31 -11.32
CA LYS A 74 5.15 -9.67 -12.50
C LYS A 74 5.76 -8.36 -12.00
N ASP A 75 7.07 -8.21 -12.14
CA ASP A 75 7.81 -7.01 -11.74
C ASP A 75 7.65 -6.61 -10.24
N GLY A 76 7.59 -7.58 -9.33
CA GLY A 76 7.45 -7.30 -7.89
C GLY A 76 6.04 -6.88 -7.46
N LEU A 77 5.04 -7.05 -8.33
CA LEU A 77 3.66 -6.66 -8.06
C LEU A 77 2.77 -7.88 -7.84
N ILE A 78 2.09 -7.89 -6.70
CA ILE A 78 1.02 -8.82 -6.40
C ILE A 78 -0.29 -8.21 -6.92
N GLU A 79 -0.91 -8.82 -7.94
CA GLU A 79 -2.25 -8.43 -8.40
C GLU A 79 -3.29 -8.64 -7.27
N GLY A 80 -4.14 -7.65 -7.04
CA GLY A 80 -5.20 -7.71 -6.00
C GLY A 80 -4.75 -7.37 -4.58
N VAL A 81 -3.47 -7.10 -4.34
CA VAL A 81 -2.98 -6.57 -3.05
C VAL A 81 -2.78 -5.07 -3.16
N SER A 82 -3.29 -4.35 -2.14
CA SER A 82 -3.10 -2.91 -2.02
C SER A 82 -1.60 -2.60 -2.09
N PRO A 83 -1.17 -1.60 -2.88
CA PRO A 83 0.24 -1.22 -2.92
C PRO A 83 0.70 -0.50 -1.65
N LEU A 84 -0.15 -0.38 -0.63
CA LEU A 84 0.10 0.32 0.62
C LEU A 84 0.07 -0.66 1.80
N LEU A 85 0.73 -0.30 2.90
CA LEU A 85 0.69 -1.06 4.15
C LEU A 85 -0.66 -0.85 4.84
N SER A 86 -1.06 -1.78 5.72
CA SER A 86 -2.30 -1.62 6.52
C SER A 86 -2.30 -0.31 7.32
N LYS A 87 -1.16 0.06 7.92
CA LYS A 87 -1.00 1.34 8.66
C LYS A 87 -1.24 2.58 7.79
N ASP A 88 -0.88 2.51 6.50
CA ASP A 88 -1.10 3.63 5.57
C ASP A 88 -2.60 3.78 5.28
N ILE A 89 -3.30 2.67 5.07
CA ILE A 89 -4.74 2.66 4.81
C ILE A 89 -5.50 3.19 6.02
N ASP A 90 -5.15 2.75 7.23
CA ASP A 90 -5.76 3.23 8.48
C ASP A 90 -5.56 4.73 8.65
N PHE A 91 -4.34 5.22 8.43
CA PHE A 91 -4.03 6.65 8.44
C PHE A 91 -4.82 7.43 7.38
N LEU A 92 -4.85 6.96 6.13
CA LEU A 92 -5.53 7.61 5.03
C LEU A 92 -7.04 7.67 5.24
N ASN A 93 -7.64 6.59 5.76
CA ASN A 93 -9.06 6.58 6.11
C ASN A 93 -9.38 7.49 7.29
N LYS A 94 -8.46 7.65 8.24
CA LYS A 94 -8.64 8.54 9.38
C LYS A 94 -8.53 10.01 8.98
N GLU A 95 -7.52 10.38 8.20
CA GLU A 95 -7.19 11.78 7.89
C GLU A 95 -7.82 12.29 6.59
N PHE A 96 -8.09 11.41 5.63
CA PHE A 96 -8.51 11.76 4.27
C PHE A 96 -9.69 10.92 3.80
N ASP A 97 -10.60 10.54 4.70
CA ASP A 97 -11.76 9.71 4.37
C ASP A 97 -12.51 10.24 3.14
N GLY A 98 -12.77 9.36 2.17
CA GLY A 98 -13.42 9.68 0.90
C GLY A 98 -12.64 10.63 -0.04
N GLN A 99 -11.43 11.06 0.32
CA GLN A 99 -10.62 12.02 -0.46
C GLN A 99 -9.40 11.38 -1.13
N TRP A 100 -9.00 10.18 -0.72
CA TRP A 100 -7.86 9.47 -1.28
C TRP A 100 -8.25 8.34 -2.24
N SER A 101 -7.37 8.05 -3.20
CA SER A 101 -7.54 6.92 -4.12
C SER A 101 -6.19 6.43 -4.66
N ILE A 102 -6.16 5.17 -5.09
CA ILE A 102 -5.03 4.59 -5.82
C ILE A 102 -5.44 4.37 -7.27
N SER A 103 -4.59 4.79 -8.20
CA SER A 103 -4.78 4.53 -9.64
C SER A 103 -3.45 4.27 -10.34
N LEU A 104 -3.52 3.93 -11.63
CA LEU A 104 -2.36 3.66 -12.47
C LEU A 104 -2.19 4.78 -13.51
N ASP A 105 -1.08 5.52 -13.46
CA ASP A 105 -0.70 6.52 -14.48
C ASP A 105 0.53 6.01 -15.24
N ARG A 106 0.35 5.64 -16.51
CA ARG A 106 1.43 5.15 -17.41
C ARG A 106 2.31 4.10 -16.72
N ASN A 107 1.65 3.08 -16.18
CA ASN A 107 2.27 1.96 -15.46
C ASN A 107 2.94 2.31 -14.11
N ARG A 108 2.68 3.49 -13.54
CA ARG A 108 3.09 3.84 -12.18
C ARG A 108 1.86 3.88 -11.28
N LYS A 109 1.96 3.25 -10.12
CA LYS A 109 0.92 3.37 -9.10
C LYS A 109 1.03 4.74 -8.45
N ILE A 110 -0.08 5.45 -8.38
CA ILE A 110 -0.15 6.77 -7.77
C ILE A 110 -1.17 6.75 -6.64
N LEU A 111 -0.79 7.34 -5.51
CA LEU A 111 -1.69 7.72 -4.43
C LEU A 111 -2.08 9.17 -4.66
N LYS A 112 -3.38 9.39 -4.86
CA LYS A 112 -3.96 10.72 -4.99
C LYS A 112 -4.72 11.06 -3.72
N ILE A 113 -4.51 12.26 -3.20
CA ILE A 113 -5.27 12.89 -2.12
C ILE A 113 -5.88 14.16 -2.71
N SER A 114 -7.20 14.18 -2.83
CA SER A 114 -7.94 15.32 -3.35
C SER A 114 -8.04 16.41 -2.28
N ASP A 115 -8.12 17.67 -2.71
CA ASP A 115 -8.38 18.80 -1.79
C ASP A 115 -7.39 18.94 -0.61
N PHE A 116 -6.13 18.51 -0.80
CA PHE A 116 -5.09 18.58 0.23
C PHE A 116 -4.89 20.03 0.71
N VAL A 117 -5.09 20.24 2.00
CA VAL A 117 -5.08 21.58 2.61
C VAL A 117 -3.65 22.12 2.68
N LEU A 118 -3.45 23.30 2.11
CA LEU A 118 -2.17 24.00 2.10
C LEU A 118 -2.07 24.96 3.30
N PRO A 119 -0.86 25.21 3.84
CA PRO A 119 -0.69 26.20 4.89
C PRO A 119 -0.99 27.62 4.35
N ALA A 120 -1.38 28.52 5.24
CA ALA A 120 -1.59 29.93 4.89
C ALA A 120 -0.31 30.55 4.34
N GLY A 121 -0.40 31.24 3.20
CA GLY A 121 0.75 31.81 2.48
C GLY A 121 0.79 31.43 1.00
N TYR A 122 0.01 30.42 0.60
CA TYR A 122 -0.27 30.11 -0.79
C TYR A 122 -1.57 30.76 -1.26
N VAL A 123 -1.64 31.10 -2.56
CA VAL A 123 -2.84 31.67 -3.19
C VAL A 123 -3.98 30.66 -3.17
N GLN A 124 -3.67 29.37 -3.29
CA GLN A 124 -4.65 28.30 -3.14
C GLN A 124 -4.66 27.84 -1.68
N ASN A 125 -5.86 27.61 -1.15
CA ASN A 125 -6.02 27.01 0.17
C ASN A 125 -5.98 25.46 0.10
N LYS A 126 -6.18 24.90 -1.10
CA LYS A 126 -6.22 23.47 -1.37
C LYS A 126 -5.59 23.15 -2.72
N SER A 127 -5.04 21.95 -2.85
CA SER A 127 -4.54 21.38 -4.11
C SER A 127 -4.65 19.86 -4.10
N ASP A 128 -4.87 19.20 -5.23
CA ASP A 128 -4.71 17.75 -5.33
C ASP A 128 -3.23 17.40 -5.12
N LEU A 129 -2.96 16.45 -4.22
CA LEU A 129 -1.63 15.90 -3.99
C LEU A 129 -1.54 14.51 -4.62
N ILE A 130 -0.51 14.27 -5.43
CA ILE A 130 -0.11 12.94 -5.89
C ILE A 130 1.23 12.56 -5.26
N ILE A 131 1.33 11.31 -4.83
CA ILE A 131 2.55 10.60 -4.43
C ILE A 131 2.68 9.36 -5.32
N ILE A 132 3.86 9.13 -5.91
CA ILE A 132 4.12 7.89 -6.65
C ILE A 132 4.47 6.79 -5.65
N ILE A 133 3.79 5.66 -5.75
CA ILE A 133 4.10 4.47 -4.95
C ILE A 133 5.08 3.61 -5.76
N PRO A 134 6.35 3.49 -5.35
CA PRO A 134 7.35 2.75 -6.09
C PRO A 134 7.06 1.24 -6.03
N PRO A 135 7.60 0.44 -6.97
CA PRO A 135 7.69 -1.00 -6.79
C PRO A 135 8.45 -1.32 -5.49
N MET A 136 8.00 -2.34 -4.75
CA MET A 136 8.57 -2.71 -3.45
C MET A 136 8.52 -1.57 -2.41
N TYR A 137 7.44 -0.79 -2.44
CA TYR A 137 7.14 0.19 -1.40
C TYR A 137 7.24 -0.41 0.01
N ASN A 138 7.65 0.42 0.97
CA ASN A 138 8.27 0.13 2.26
C ASN A 138 9.78 -0.14 2.19
N ALA A 139 10.25 -1.04 1.32
CA ALA A 139 11.70 -1.24 1.11
C ALA A 139 12.32 -0.12 0.27
N VAL A 140 11.52 0.48 -0.63
CA VAL A 140 11.90 1.64 -1.44
C VAL A 140 11.18 2.88 -0.92
N GLN A 141 11.93 3.98 -0.79
CA GLN A 141 11.42 5.25 -0.26
C GLN A 141 10.34 5.87 -1.15
N LEU A 142 9.37 6.54 -0.51
CA LEU A 142 8.54 7.52 -1.21
C LEU A 142 9.37 8.75 -1.54
N ASP A 143 9.13 9.31 -2.73
CA ASP A 143 9.85 10.47 -3.21
C ASP A 143 8.90 11.43 -3.92
N MET A 144 9.26 12.72 -3.85
CA MET A 144 8.57 13.84 -4.49
C MET A 144 7.12 14.05 -4.03
N ALA A 145 6.57 15.20 -4.46
CA ALA A 145 5.16 15.54 -4.32
C ALA A 145 4.70 16.27 -5.59
N TYR A 146 3.46 16.04 -5.99
CA TYR A 146 2.88 16.61 -7.20
C TYR A 146 1.59 17.34 -6.85
N PHE A 147 1.48 18.61 -7.22
CA PHE A 147 0.34 19.46 -6.86
C PHE A 147 -0.45 19.93 -8.08
N SER A 148 -1.78 19.89 -8.00
CA SER A 148 -2.69 20.47 -9.00
C SER A 148 -3.95 21.04 -8.37
N PRO A 149 -4.23 22.36 -8.46
CA PRO A 149 -3.44 23.39 -9.15
C PRO A 149 -2.04 23.56 -8.55
N GLY A 150 -1.08 23.93 -9.40
CA GLY A 150 0.31 24.16 -8.97
C GLY A 150 0.41 25.32 -7.98
N LEU A 151 1.32 25.20 -7.01
CA LEU A 151 1.51 26.09 -5.88
C LEU A 151 2.02 27.47 -6.31
N ILE A 152 1.43 28.51 -5.74
CA ILE A 152 1.75 29.92 -5.97
C ILE A 152 1.73 30.61 -4.62
N ARG A 153 2.81 31.33 -4.28
CA ARG A 153 2.91 32.08 -3.02
C ARG A 153 2.18 33.42 -3.14
N ILE A 154 1.53 33.87 -2.07
CA ILE A 154 0.86 35.17 -2.00
C ILE A 154 1.87 36.32 -2.14
N ASP A 155 3.08 36.14 -1.60
CA ASP A 155 4.18 37.11 -1.68
C ASP A 155 4.85 37.19 -3.07
N LYS A 156 4.36 36.41 -4.05
CA LYS A 156 4.85 36.32 -5.42
C LYS A 156 6.31 35.89 -5.56
N LYS A 157 6.95 35.38 -4.50
CA LYS A 157 8.28 34.78 -4.62
C LYS A 157 8.18 33.48 -5.44
N ASN A 158 9.22 33.24 -6.24
CA ASN A 158 9.32 31.99 -6.99
C ASN A 158 9.64 30.83 -6.05
N ILE A 159 8.99 29.70 -6.26
CA ILE A 159 9.30 28.45 -5.56
C ILE A 159 10.38 27.71 -6.36
N ILE A 160 11.49 27.35 -5.71
CA ILE A 160 12.62 26.69 -6.34
C ILE A 160 12.43 25.17 -6.36
N GLY A 161 12.91 24.50 -7.42
CA GLY A 161 12.88 23.03 -7.52
C GLY A 161 11.56 22.48 -8.04
N ILE A 162 10.82 23.32 -8.76
CA ILE A 162 9.52 22.98 -9.35
C ILE A 162 9.66 22.73 -10.84
N THR A 163 8.95 21.72 -11.35
CA THR A 163 8.84 21.44 -12.78
C THR A 163 7.41 21.04 -13.14
N ASN A 164 6.95 21.44 -14.32
CA ASN A 164 5.62 21.03 -14.81
C ASN A 164 5.70 19.65 -15.42
N THR A 165 4.75 18.79 -15.04
CA THR A 165 4.55 17.47 -15.61
C THR A 165 3.07 17.22 -15.86
N LYS A 166 2.75 16.17 -16.61
CA LYS A 166 1.37 15.71 -16.77
C LYS A 166 1.20 14.44 -15.97
N MET A 167 0.16 14.31 -15.17
CA MET A 167 -0.20 13.09 -14.43
C MET A 167 -1.71 13.02 -14.30
N ASP A 168 -2.29 11.83 -14.28
CA ASP A 168 -3.74 11.65 -14.10
C ASP A 168 -4.54 12.44 -15.15
N GLY A 169 -4.02 12.48 -16.38
CA GLY A 169 -4.59 13.28 -17.49
C GLY A 169 -4.49 14.80 -17.35
N LYS A 170 -4.01 15.33 -16.22
CA LYS A 170 -4.01 16.76 -15.86
C LYS A 170 -2.58 17.32 -15.71
N PRO A 171 -2.39 18.65 -15.82
CA PRO A 171 -1.11 19.27 -15.49
C PRO A 171 -0.89 19.24 -13.96
N TYR A 172 0.30 18.84 -13.56
CA TYR A 172 0.77 18.82 -12.18
C TYR A 172 2.09 19.55 -12.07
N GLN A 173 2.26 20.20 -10.93
CA GLN A 173 3.50 20.83 -10.53
C GLN A 173 4.28 19.82 -9.68
N GLN A 174 5.35 19.26 -10.22
CA GLN A 174 6.26 18.38 -9.52
C GLN A 174 7.19 19.21 -8.64
N TRP A 175 7.37 18.78 -7.40
CA TRP A 175 8.37 19.33 -6.49
C TRP A 175 9.32 18.25 -6.03
N SER A 176 10.59 18.36 -6.45
CA SER A 176 11.65 17.43 -6.02
C SER A 176 12.30 17.93 -4.73
N ARG A 177 11.97 17.28 -3.62
CA ARG A 177 12.64 17.45 -2.32
C ARG A 177 13.06 16.07 -1.85
N HIS A 178 14.27 15.67 -2.24
CA HIS A 178 14.85 14.43 -1.78
C HIS A 178 15.18 14.50 -0.30
N ARG A 179 14.98 13.38 0.39
CA ARG A 179 15.48 13.17 1.74
C ARG A 179 17.01 13.32 1.76
N THR A 180 17.53 14.08 2.71
CA THR A 180 18.97 14.21 2.94
C THR A 180 19.48 12.99 3.72
N PRO A 181 20.81 12.72 3.75
CA PRO A 181 21.38 11.64 4.56
C PRO A 181 20.97 11.72 6.04
N ASP A 182 20.83 12.93 6.58
CA ASP A 182 20.39 13.17 7.97
C ASP A 182 18.90 12.90 8.21
N CYS A 183 18.13 12.64 7.15
CA CYS A 183 16.71 12.30 7.17
C CYS A 183 16.42 11.12 6.21
N SER A 184 17.30 10.11 6.22
CA SER A 184 17.18 8.93 5.36
C SER A 184 15.90 8.15 5.64
N TRP A 185 15.37 7.49 4.61
CA TRP A 185 14.23 6.57 4.75
C TRP A 185 14.58 5.36 5.62
N ASP A 186 13.74 5.07 6.61
CA ASP A 186 13.81 3.87 7.45
C ASP A 186 12.57 3.01 7.23
N SER A 187 12.72 1.85 6.58
CA SER A 187 11.61 0.94 6.26
C SER A 187 10.90 0.31 7.46
N SER A 188 11.46 0.45 8.67
CA SER A 188 10.80 0.01 9.90
C SER A 188 9.88 1.08 10.49
N VAL A 189 10.13 2.36 10.16
CA VAL A 189 9.42 3.52 10.73
C VAL A 189 8.59 4.24 9.67
N ASP A 190 9.23 4.63 8.57
CA ASP A 190 8.65 5.47 7.52
C ASP A 190 7.48 4.80 6.80
N CYS A 191 6.55 5.65 6.36
CA CYS A 191 5.30 5.25 5.73
C CYS A 191 4.67 6.45 4.97
N VAL A 192 3.42 6.30 4.51
CA VAL A 192 2.71 7.40 3.84
C VAL A 192 2.51 8.59 4.79
N GLU A 193 2.18 8.33 6.07
CA GLU A 193 2.00 9.36 7.09
C GLU A 193 3.26 10.22 7.27
N THR A 194 4.42 9.59 7.52
CA THR A 194 5.68 10.32 7.72
C THR A 194 6.11 11.08 6.46
N HIS A 195 5.81 10.55 5.27
CA HIS A 195 6.07 11.27 4.01
C HIS A 195 5.15 12.49 3.84
N ILE A 196 3.87 12.38 4.21
CA ILE A 196 2.95 13.52 4.19
C ILE A 196 3.36 14.58 5.21
N ASP A 197 3.87 14.18 6.37
CA ASP A 197 4.39 15.13 7.35
C ASP A 197 5.65 15.84 6.86
N LEU A 198 6.54 15.14 6.16
CA LEU A 198 7.67 15.76 5.46
C LEU A 198 7.17 16.77 4.40
N ILE A 199 6.12 16.44 3.67
CA ILE A 199 5.47 17.34 2.70
C ILE A 199 4.94 18.61 3.39
N ARG A 200 4.18 18.44 4.46
CA ARG A 200 3.67 19.56 5.27
C ARG A 200 4.79 20.42 5.82
N PHE A 201 5.89 19.81 6.25
CA PHE A 201 7.06 20.50 6.77
C PHE A 201 7.69 21.39 5.70
N PHE A 202 8.05 20.85 4.52
CA PHE A 202 8.71 21.67 3.51
C PHE A 202 7.79 22.75 2.91
N LEU A 203 6.47 22.53 2.88
CA LEU A 203 5.50 23.57 2.47
C LEU A 203 5.57 24.78 3.41
N LYS A 204 5.67 24.54 4.71
CA LYS A 204 5.84 25.61 5.72
C LYS A 204 7.21 26.27 5.64
N GLU A 205 8.27 25.48 5.47
CA GLU A 205 9.64 26.01 5.36
C GLU A 205 9.85 26.86 4.10
N GLU A 206 9.20 26.51 2.99
CA GLU A 206 9.26 27.32 1.78
C GLU A 206 8.77 28.75 2.07
N LEU A 207 7.64 28.91 2.76
CA LEU A 207 7.05 30.22 3.07
C LEU A 207 7.91 31.09 3.99
N LYS A 208 8.93 30.53 4.66
CA LYS A 208 9.89 31.28 5.50
C LYS A 208 11.05 31.87 4.70
N ARG A 209 11.27 31.41 3.46
CA ARG A 209 12.30 31.92 2.54
C ARG A 209 11.86 33.23 1.92
#